data_AF-A0A5D3J8B0-F1
#
_entry.id   AF-A0A5D3J8B0-F1
#
_cell.length_a   1.000
_cell.length_b   1.000
_cell.length_c   1.000
_cell.angle_alpha   90.00
_cell.angle_beta   90.00
_cell.angle_gamma   90.00
#
_symmetry.space_group_name_H-M   'P 1'
#
loop_
_entity.id
_entity.type
_entity.pdbx_description
1 polymer ?
#
loop_
_entity_poly.entity_id
_entity_poly.type
_entity_poly.pdbx_seq_one_letter_code
_entity_poly.pdbx_strand_id
1 'polypeptide(L)'
;MFALADVNSFYASCEKVFRPDLRGKPVVVLSNNDGCVIARSAEAKLLGIKMGPPWFQLKEAQFPEKLYVFSSNYELYASLSNRVVALLEELSPRVEQYSIDECFL
;
A
#
# COMPACT_ATOMS: atom_id res chain seq x y z
N MET A 1 -2.86 -24.76 14.60
CA MET A 1 -1.92 -24.20 13.60
C MET A 1 -2.28 -22.74 13.47
N PHE A 2 -1.29 -21.85 13.41
CA PHE A 2 -1.52 -20.41 13.24
C PHE A 2 -0.98 -19.98 11.89
N ALA A 3 -1.66 -19.02 11.25
CA ALA A 3 -1.17 -18.36 10.04
C ALA A 3 -1.19 -16.84 10.19
N LEU A 4 -0.32 -16.15 9.47
CA LEU A 4 -0.30 -14.69 9.35
C LEU A 4 -0.59 -14.33 7.89
N ALA A 5 -1.65 -13.56 7.67
CA ALA A 5 -1.94 -12.93 6.40
C ALA A 5 -1.43 -11.48 6.44
N ASP A 6 -0.62 -11.08 5.46
CA ASP A 6 -0.06 -9.73 5.29
C ASP A 6 -0.25 -9.31 3.82
N VAL A 7 -0.92 -8.17 3.59
CA VAL A 7 -1.20 -7.69 2.23
C VAL A 7 -0.04 -6.86 1.68
N ASN A 8 0.59 -7.42 0.65
CA ASN A 8 1.72 -6.79 -0.04
C ASN A 8 1.50 -5.32 -0.44
N SER A 9 2.35 -4.43 0.08
CA SER A 9 2.39 -3.01 -0.29
C SER A 9 1.00 -2.35 -0.20
N PHE A 10 0.25 -2.64 0.87
CA PHE A 10 -1.20 -2.42 0.98
C PHE A 10 -1.72 -1.12 0.38
N TYR A 11 -1.30 0.06 0.85
CA TYR A 11 -1.82 1.34 0.31
C TYR A 11 -1.53 1.54 -1.18
N ALA A 12 -0.33 1.16 -1.65
CA ALA A 12 -0.02 1.25 -3.08
C ALA A 12 -0.84 0.24 -3.90
N SER A 13 -1.18 -0.92 -3.33
CA SER A 13 -2.07 -1.91 -3.95
C SER A 13 -3.51 -1.42 -3.99
N CYS A 14 -3.99 -0.73 -2.95
CA CYS A 14 -5.30 -0.09 -2.91
C CYS A 14 -5.47 0.94 -4.03
N GLU A 15 -4.48 1.80 -4.25
CA GLU A 15 -4.52 2.78 -5.35
C GLU A 15 -4.50 2.12 -6.75
N LYS A 16 -3.90 0.93 -6.86
CA LYS A 16 -3.81 0.18 -8.13
C LYS A 16 -5.05 -0.68 -8.42
N VAL A 17 -5.80 -1.11 -7.41
CA VAL A 17 -6.81 -2.19 -7.57
C VAL A 17 -7.90 -1.84 -8.58
N PHE A 18 -8.31 -0.58 -8.65
CA PHE A 18 -9.32 -0.07 -9.59
C PHE A 18 -8.72 0.69 -10.78
N ARG A 19 -7.39 0.64 -10.96
CA ARG A 19 -6.65 1.39 -11.98
C ARG A 19 -5.82 0.45 -12.87
N PRO A 20 -6.45 -0.19 -13.88
CA PRO A 20 -5.74 -1.09 -14.79
C PRO A 20 -4.56 -0.45 -15.51
N ASP A 21 -4.60 0.87 -15.73
CA ASP A 21 -3.54 1.67 -16.34
C ASP A 21 -2.27 1.77 -15.47
N LEU A 22 -2.37 1.47 -14.17
CA LEU A 22 -1.24 1.47 -13.23
C LEU A 22 -0.61 0.08 -13.03
N ARG A 23 -1.10 -0.95 -13.74
CA ARG A 23 -0.49 -2.29 -13.68
C ARG A 23 0.96 -2.23 -14.17
N GLY A 24 1.88 -2.79 -13.38
CA GLY A 24 3.32 -2.74 -13.68
C GLY A 24 3.94 -1.35 -13.57
N LYS A 25 3.25 -0.36 -12.99
CA LYS A 25 3.77 1.01 -12.83
C LYS A 25 4.24 1.26 -11.40
N PRO A 26 5.31 2.07 -11.22
CA PRO A 26 5.80 2.49 -9.92
C PRO A 26 4.83 3.48 -9.29
N VAL A 27 4.19 3.02 -8.22
CA VAL A 27 3.28 3.79 -7.37
C VAL A 27 3.89 3.96 -5.97
N VAL A 28 3.79 5.19 -5.44
CA VAL A 28 4.03 5.52 -4.04
C VAL A 28 2.84 6.24 -3.44
N VAL A 29 2.63 6.05 -2.14
CA VAL A 29 1.63 6.76 -1.35
C VAL A 29 2.33 7.61 -0.30
N LEU A 30 1.92 8.86 -0.18
CA LEU A 30 2.46 9.83 0.76
C LEU A 30 1.63 9.89 2.04
N SER A 31 2.24 10.30 3.15
CA SER A 31 1.58 10.53 4.43
C SER A 31 0.57 11.68 4.37
N ASN A 32 -0.12 11.93 5.48
CA ASN A 32 -0.85 13.18 5.70
C ASN A 32 -0.02 14.40 5.32
N ASN A 33 -0.68 15.36 4.67
CA ASN A 33 -0.07 16.58 4.12
C ASN A 33 1.10 16.32 3.16
N ASP A 34 1.15 15.14 2.53
CA ASP A 34 2.17 14.74 1.57
C ASP A 34 3.61 14.85 2.12
N GLY A 35 3.77 14.61 3.42
CA GLY A 35 5.03 14.81 4.14
C GLY A 35 6.15 13.84 3.71
N CYS A 36 5.88 12.54 3.71
CA CYS A 36 6.87 11.51 3.37
C CYS A 36 6.24 10.30 2.67
N VAL A 37 7.07 9.47 2.04
CA VAL A 37 6.63 8.21 1.41
C VAL A 37 6.33 7.16 2.48
N ILE A 38 5.09 6.69 2.54
CA ILE A 38 4.63 5.70 3.54
C ILE A 38 4.23 4.36 2.95
N ALA A 39 4.06 4.26 1.63
CA ALA A 39 3.92 2.98 0.95
C ALA A 39 4.51 3.06 -0.46
N ARG A 40 4.96 1.90 -0.95
CA ARG A 40 5.62 1.78 -2.24
C ARG A 40 5.32 0.42 -2.87
N SER A 41 4.87 0.45 -4.11
CA SER A 41 4.74 -0.72 -4.97
C SER A 41 6.10 -1.40 -5.21
N ALA A 42 6.09 -2.66 -5.66
CA ALA A 42 7.32 -3.39 -5.97
C ALA A 42 8.16 -2.66 -7.03
N GLU A 43 7.50 -2.10 -8.03
CA GLU A 43 8.12 -1.33 -9.13
C GLU A 43 8.80 -0.06 -8.58
N ALA A 44 8.15 0.66 -7.66
CA ALA A 44 8.76 1.81 -6.99
C ALA A 44 9.97 1.43 -6.12
N LYS A 45 9.98 0.23 -5.51
CA LYS A 45 11.15 -0.28 -4.76
C LYS A 45 12.33 -0.51 -5.70
N LEU A 46 12.10 -1.00 -6.92
CA LEU A 46 13.15 -1.22 -7.93
C LEU A 46 13.78 0.09 -8.40
N LEU A 47 13.05 1.20 -8.36
CA LEU A 47 13.58 2.55 -8.61
C LEU A 47 14.45 3.10 -7.47
N GLY A 48 14.69 2.33 -6.41
CA GLY A 48 15.52 2.74 -5.27
C GLY A 48 14.81 3.67 -4.28
N ILE A 49 13.51 3.93 -4.44
CA ILE A 49 12.74 4.78 -3.53
C ILE A 49 12.62 4.09 -2.18
N LYS A 50 13.19 4.69 -1.14
CA LYS A 50 13.16 4.16 0.24
C LYS A 50 11.83 4.46 0.93
N MET A 51 11.59 3.80 2.07
CA MET A 51 10.47 4.09 2.97
C MET A 51 10.81 5.25 3.90
N GLY A 52 9.87 6.16 4.13
CA GLY A 52 10.03 7.31 5.03
C GLY A 52 10.75 8.58 4.51
N PRO A 53 11.40 8.65 3.32
CA PRO A 53 12.01 9.90 2.89
C PRO A 53 10.94 11.00 2.72
N PRO A 54 11.24 12.24 3.13
CA PRO A 54 10.36 13.37 2.88
C PRO A 54 10.10 13.56 1.39
N TRP A 55 8.85 13.84 1.02
CA TRP A 55 8.46 13.96 -0.39
C TRP A 55 9.20 15.11 -1.09
N PHE A 56 9.46 16.21 -0.39
CA PHE A 56 10.17 17.36 -0.97
C PHE A 56 11.58 17.03 -1.47
N GLN A 57 12.23 16.00 -0.91
CA GLN A 57 13.55 15.55 -1.35
C GLN A 57 13.48 14.66 -2.61
N LEU A 58 12.34 13.98 -2.81
CA LEU A 58 12.13 13.06 -3.92
C LEU A 58 11.39 13.69 -5.10
N LYS A 59 10.59 14.74 -4.87
CA LYS A 59 9.73 15.34 -5.92
C LYS A 59 10.51 15.90 -7.11
N GLU A 60 11.79 16.25 -6.91
CA GLU A 60 12.69 16.77 -7.94
C GLU A 60 13.62 15.69 -8.51
N ALA A 61 13.59 14.48 -7.94
CA ALA A 61 14.40 13.38 -8.41
C ALA A 61 13.93 12.92 -9.79
N GLN A 62 14.89 12.65 -10.68
CA GLN A 62 14.62 12.07 -11.98
C GLN A 62 14.68 10.54 -11.88
N PHE A 63 13.62 9.89 -12.34
CA PHE A 63 13.53 8.44 -12.41
C PHE A 63 13.50 7.99 -13.87
N PRO A 64 14.00 6.79 -14.20
CA PRO A 64 14.01 6.26 -15.56
C PRO A 64 12.60 6.03 -16.14
N GLU A 65 11.59 5.96 -15.28
CA GLU A 65 10.18 5.87 -15.66
C GLU A 65 9.31 6.75 -14.77
N LYS A 66 8.09 7.03 -15.23
CA LYS A 66 7.15 7.90 -14.53
C LYS A 66 6.72 7.30 -13.19
N LEU A 67 7.08 7.97 -12.10
CA LEU A 67 6.57 7.69 -10.76
C LEU A 67 5.14 8.25 -10.59
N TYR A 68 4.22 7.40 -10.15
CA TYR A 68 2.86 7.79 -9.80
C TYR A 68 2.77 7.98 -8.29
N VAL A 69 2.20 9.10 -7.87
CA VAL A 69 2.22 9.56 -6.48
C VAL A 69 0.81 9.90 -6.06
N PHE A 70 0.39 9.36 -4.92
CA PHE A 70 -0.94 9.59 -4.35
C PHE A 70 -0.81 10.11 -2.93
N SER A 71 -1.64 11.08 -2.57
CA SER A 71 -1.90 11.40 -1.17
C SER A 71 -2.64 10.25 -0.49
N SER A 72 -2.51 10.13 0.83
CA SER A 72 -3.20 9.07 1.58
C SER A 72 -4.74 9.18 1.48
N ASN A 73 -5.40 8.10 1.07
CA ASN A 73 -6.85 7.93 1.11
C ASN A 73 -7.27 6.89 2.14
N TYR A 74 -7.31 7.28 3.42
CA TYR A 74 -7.57 6.33 4.51
C TYR A 74 -8.98 5.73 4.49
N GLU A 75 -9.97 6.42 3.93
CA GLU A 75 -11.32 5.87 3.78
C GLU A 75 -11.34 4.69 2.81
N LEU A 76 -10.64 4.83 1.66
CA LEU A 76 -10.45 3.73 0.72
C LEU A 76 -9.69 2.56 1.36
N TYR A 77 -8.60 2.87 2.08
CA TYR A 77 -7.76 1.83 2.69
C TYR A 77 -8.50 1.05 3.77
N ALA A 78 -9.26 1.74 4.63
CA ALA A 78 -10.10 1.10 5.64
C ALA A 78 -11.21 0.25 5.00
N SER A 79 -11.86 0.76 3.95
CA SER A 79 -12.89 0.02 3.21
C SER A 79 -12.34 -1.29 2.61
N LEU A 80 -11.16 -1.25 2.01
CA LEU A 80 -10.52 -2.45 1.43
C LEU A 80 -10.01 -3.40 2.52
N SER A 81 -9.46 -2.89 3.61
CA SER A 81 -9.03 -3.68 4.77
C SER A 81 -10.19 -4.48 5.35
N ASN A 82 -11.33 -3.83 5.62
CA ASN A 82 -12.52 -4.49 6.14
C ASN A 82 -13.02 -5.61 5.22
N ARG A 83 -12.90 -5.44 3.89
CA ARG A 83 -13.26 -6.47 2.92
C ARG A 83 -12.29 -7.66 2.94
N VAL A 84 -11.00 -7.43 3.15
CA VAL A 84 -10.02 -8.51 3.33
C VAL A 84 -10.32 -9.29 4.60
N VAL A 85 -10.52 -8.60 5.73
CA VAL A 85 -10.84 -9.23 7.02
C VAL A 85 -12.13 -10.06 6.91
N ALA A 86 -13.20 -9.51 6.35
CA ALA A 86 -14.45 -10.23 6.15
C ALA A 86 -14.28 -11.54 5.35
N LEU A 87 -13.46 -11.51 4.29
CA LEU A 87 -13.14 -12.71 3.52
C LEU A 87 -12.31 -13.72 4.33
N LEU A 88 -11.40 -13.26 5.18
CA LEU A 88 -10.62 -14.15 6.05
C LEU A 88 -11.49 -14.80 7.13
N GLU A 89 -12.48 -14.08 7.67
CA GLU A 89 -13.44 -14.59 8.65
C GLU A 89 -14.34 -15.69 8.08
N GLU A 90 -14.59 -15.69 6.77
CA GLU A 90 -15.29 -16.79 6.09
C GLU A 90 -14.42 -18.06 5.94
N LEU A 91 -13.09 -17.91 5.94
CA LEU A 91 -12.13 -18.98 5.64
C LEU A 91 -11.47 -19.58 6.89
N SER A 92 -11.46 -18.87 8.01
CA SER A 92 -10.85 -19.31 9.27
C SER A 92 -11.84 -19.24 10.43
N PRO A 93 -11.86 -20.23 11.34
CA PRO A 93 -12.73 -20.20 12.53
C PRO A 93 -12.38 -19.06 13.50
N ARG A 94 -11.16 -18.51 13.44
CA ARG A 94 -10.73 -17.36 14.24
C ARG A 94 -9.88 -16.44 13.36
N VAL A 95 -10.13 -15.14 13.49
CA VAL A 95 -9.33 -14.09 12.88
C VAL A 95 -9.07 -13.03 13.94
N GLU A 96 -7.82 -12.59 14.04
CA GLU A 96 -7.42 -11.47 14.89
C GLU A 96 -6.74 -10.43 14.01
N GLN A 97 -7.43 -9.31 13.78
CA GLN A 97 -6.87 -8.19 13.03
C GLN A 97 -5.79 -7.50 13.86
N TYR A 98 -4.54 -7.54 13.40
CA TYR A 98 -3.41 -6.92 14.07
C TYR A 98 -3.20 -5.48 13.61
N SER A 99 -3.35 -5.24 12.30
CA SER A 99 -3.19 -3.92 11.69
C SER A 99 -4.12 -3.77 10.48
N ILE A 100 -3.94 -2.70 9.69
CA ILE A 100 -4.79 -2.43 8.53
C ILE A 100 -4.60 -3.47 7.41
N ASP A 101 -3.45 -4.13 7.35
CA ASP A 101 -3.09 -5.12 6.32
C ASP A 101 -2.66 -6.48 6.88
N GLU A 102 -2.62 -6.64 8.21
CA GLU A 102 -2.17 -7.88 8.86
C GLU A 102 -3.27 -8.52 9.73
N CYS A 103 -3.44 -9.84 9.58
CA CYS A 103 -4.40 -10.65 10.34
C CYS A 103 -3.78 -12.00 10.75
N PHE A 104 -3.97 -12.41 12.00
CA PHE A 104 -3.68 -13.76 12.47
C PHE A 104 -4.91 -14.66 12.31
N LEU A 105 -4.69 -15.91 11.89
CA LEU A 105 -5.71 -16.93 11.63
C LEU A 105 -5.42 -18.19 12.47
#